data_AF-A0A6G1WWB7-F1
#
_entry.id   AF-A0A6G1WWB7-F1
#
_cell.length_a   1.000
_cell.length_b   1.000
_cell.length_c   1.000
_cell.angle_alpha   90.00
_cell.angle_beta   90.00
_cell.angle_gamma   90.00
#
_symmetry.space_group_name_H-M   'P 1'
#
loop_
_entity.id
_entity.type
_entity.pdbx_description
1 polymer ?
#
loop_
_entity_poly.entity_id
_entity_poly.type
_entity_poly.pdbx_seq_one_letter_code
_entity_poly.pdbx_strand_id
1 'polypeptide(L)'
;MENNSSEFRLAAQREILVAVLSALYRHKDLWREIKRALEEVPIVQDHEEDPGIVPSEAFARQNAMTSEIASILDDAQARSDLGPETR
;
A
#
# COMPACT_ATOMS: atom_id res chain seq x y z
N MET A 1 -3.79 6.27 29.00
CA MET A 1 -3.36 6.99 27.78
C MET A 1 -2.37 6.10 27.02
N GLU A 2 -2.82 4.94 26.57
CA GLU A 2 -2.01 3.98 25.81
C GLU A 2 -2.90 3.43 24.70
N ASN A 3 -2.90 4.11 23.55
CA ASN A 3 -3.43 3.52 22.31
C ASN A 3 -2.85 4.18 21.04
N ASN A 4 -2.30 5.40 21.16
CA ASN A 4 -1.90 6.16 19.96
C ASN A 4 -0.48 5.82 19.45
N SER A 5 0.36 5.12 20.23
CA SER A 5 1.74 4.82 19.80
C SER A 5 1.77 3.98 18.52
N SER A 6 0.87 3.01 18.39
CA SER A 6 0.75 2.18 17.19
C SER A 6 0.22 2.98 15.99
N GLU A 7 -0.77 3.84 16.19
CA GLU A 7 -1.31 4.73 15.15
C GLU A 7 -0.25 5.72 14.65
N PHE A 8 0.50 6.35 15.56
CA PHE A 8 1.60 7.24 15.19
C PHE A 8 2.73 6.50 14.47
N ARG A 9 3.04 5.26 14.87
CA ARG A 9 4.02 4.43 14.17
C ARG A 9 3.58 4.08 12.75
N LEU A 10 2.32 3.69 12.57
CA LEU A 10 1.77 3.39 11.24
C LEU A 10 1.78 4.64 10.36
N ALA A 11 1.34 5.79 10.89
CA ALA A 11 1.39 7.06 10.18
C ALA A 11 2.82 7.44 9.76
N ALA A 12 3.79 7.28 10.66
CA ALA A 12 5.20 7.55 10.35
C ALA A 12 5.74 6.61 9.26
N GLN A 13 5.42 5.31 9.32
CA GLN A 13 5.81 4.35 8.30
C GLN A 13 5.19 4.68 6.94
N ARG A 14 3.90 5.04 6.92
CA ARG A 14 3.20 5.48 5.70
C ARG A 14 3.86 6.69 5.08
N GLU A 15 4.17 7.71 5.88
CA GLU A 15 4.84 8.92 5.42
C GLU A 15 6.23 8.64 4.81
N ILE A 16 7.01 7.75 5.45
CA ILE A 16 8.31 7.30 4.93
C ILE A 16 8.13 6.58 3.59
N LEU A 17 7.16 5.67 3.48
CA LEU A 17 6.89 4.92 2.24
C LEU A 17 6.49 5.87 1.11
N VAL A 18 5.59 6.81 1.36
CA VAL A 18 5.19 7.83 0.38
C VAL A 18 6.40 8.64 -0.08
N ALA A 19 7.24 9.11 0.84
CA ALA A 19 8.45 9.87 0.49
C ALA A 19 9.42 9.07 -0.40
N VAL A 20 9.67 7.80 -0.07
CA VAL A 20 10.53 6.91 -0.86
C VAL A 20 9.93 6.65 -2.23
N LEU A 21 8.66 6.25 -2.30
CA LEU A 21 7.97 5.93 -3.56
C LEU A 21 7.86 7.16 -4.47
N SER A 22 7.60 8.36 -3.94
CA SER A 22 7.64 9.60 -4.74
C SER A 22 9.00 9.87 -5.36
N ALA A 23 10.09 9.55 -4.66
CA ALA A 23 11.42 9.70 -5.22
C ALA A 23 11.68 8.70 -6.37
N LEU A 24 11.15 7.48 -6.24
CA LEU A 24 11.26 6.41 -7.23
C LEU A 24 10.34 6.59 -8.44
N TYR A 25 9.21 7.29 -8.28
CA TYR A 25 8.23 7.55 -9.35
C TYR A 25 8.85 8.18 -10.61
N ARG A 26 9.91 8.98 -10.45
CA ARG A 26 10.65 9.59 -11.57
C ARG A 26 11.33 8.57 -12.49
N HIS A 27 11.52 7.32 -12.04
CA HIS A 27 12.11 6.23 -12.80
C HIS A 27 11.01 5.30 -13.33
N LYS A 28 10.48 5.59 -14.53
CA LYS A 28 9.27 4.95 -15.06
C LYS A 28 9.30 3.42 -15.13
N ASP A 29 10.44 2.82 -15.46
CA ASP A 29 10.57 1.36 -15.53
C ASP A 29 10.57 0.72 -14.14
N LEU A 30 11.34 1.30 -13.20
CA LEU A 30 11.32 0.89 -11.80
C LEU A 30 9.92 1.06 -11.17
N TRP A 31 9.24 2.16 -11.47
CA TRP A 31 7.87 2.39 -11.00
C TRP A 31 6.89 1.33 -11.51
N ARG A 32 7.04 0.90 -12.77
CA ARG A 32 6.23 -0.17 -13.36
C ARG A 32 6.47 -1.50 -12.65
N GLU A 33 7.74 -1.82 -12.36
CA GLU A 33 8.12 -3.03 -11.62
C GLU A 33 7.57 -3.03 -10.19
N ILE A 34 7.67 -1.91 -9.48
CA ILE A 34 7.12 -1.75 -8.12
C ILE A 34 5.60 -1.96 -8.13
N LYS A 35 4.87 -1.30 -9.04
CA LYS A 35 3.41 -1.47 -9.13
C LYS A 35 3.03 -2.92 -9.40
N ARG A 36 3.69 -3.55 -10.37
CA ARG A 36 3.46 -4.97 -10.68
C ARG A 36 3.71 -5.86 -9.46
N ALA A 37 4.82 -5.66 -8.75
CA ALA A 37 5.15 -6.47 -7.57
C ALA A 37 4.14 -6.29 -6.42
N LEU A 38 3.59 -5.09 -6.24
CA LEU A 38 2.61 -4.78 -5.20
C LEU A 38 1.18 -5.20 -5.56
N GLU A 39 0.85 -5.24 -6.86
CA GLU A 39 -0.40 -5.81 -7.38
C GLU A 39 -0.37 -7.35 -7.37
N GLU A 40 0.81 -7.96 -7.52
CA GLU A 40 1.00 -9.43 -7.59
C GLU A 40 1.22 -10.11 -6.23
N VAL A 41 1.13 -9.40 -5.08
CA VAL A 41 1.41 -9.97 -3.75
C VAL A 41 0.57 -11.25 -3.52
N PRO A 42 1.18 -12.45 -3.54
CA PRO A 42 0.45 -13.70 -3.47
C PRO A 42 -0.05 -13.93 -2.05
N ILE A 43 -1.31 -14.32 -1.95
CA ILE A 43 -1.98 -14.69 -0.72
C ILE A 43 -1.47 -16.08 -0.33
N VAL A 44 -0.78 -16.20 0.81
CA VAL A 44 -0.57 -17.50 1.45
C VAL A 44 -1.91 -17.90 2.06
N GLN A 45 -2.75 -18.57 1.28
CA GLN A 45 -3.89 -19.32 1.79
C GLN A 45 -3.35 -20.62 2.38
N ASP A 46 -2.98 -20.59 3.66
CA ASP A 46 -2.69 -21.82 4.39
C ASP A 46 -4.03 -22.39 4.90
N HIS A 47 -4.41 -23.51 4.28
CA HIS A 47 -5.37 -24.55 4.69
C HIS A 47 -6.90 -24.32 4.57
N GLU A 48 -7.48 -25.12 3.66
CA GLU A 48 -8.79 -25.79 3.74
C GLU A 48 -10.05 -24.94 4.00
N GLU A 49 -10.55 -24.23 2.97
CA GLU A 49 -11.91 -23.68 3.01
C GLU A 49 -12.94 -24.69 2.44
N ASP A 50 -13.79 -25.18 3.34
CA ASP A 50 -14.98 -26.04 3.11
C ASP A 50 -16.01 -25.35 2.18
N PRO A 51 -16.72 -26.07 1.29
CA PRO A 51 -17.60 -25.47 0.30
C PRO A 51 -18.91 -24.97 0.95
N GLY A 52 -18.95 -23.68 1.29
CA GLY A 52 -20.16 -23.03 1.82
C GLY A 52 -19.95 -21.73 2.61
N ILE A 53 -18.71 -21.24 2.72
CA ILE A 53 -18.38 -20.08 3.56
C ILE A 53 -18.77 -18.76 2.87
N VAL A 54 -19.67 -18.03 3.54
CA VAL A 54 -20.05 -16.62 3.35
C VAL A 54 -18.80 -15.74 3.23
N PRO A 55 -18.78 -14.60 2.49
CA PRO A 55 -17.56 -13.79 2.29
C PRO A 55 -16.78 -13.62 3.60
N SER A 56 -15.66 -14.32 3.73
CA SER A 56 -14.97 -14.49 5.00
C SER A 56 -14.27 -13.20 5.42
N GLU A 57 -14.00 -13.04 6.72
CA GLU A 57 -13.21 -11.94 7.28
C GLU A 57 -11.83 -11.80 6.61
N ALA A 58 -11.32 -12.88 6.02
CA ALA A 58 -10.10 -12.88 5.22
C ALA A 58 -10.23 -12.04 3.93
N PHE A 59 -11.35 -12.12 3.21
CA PHE A 59 -11.62 -11.27 2.04
C PHE A 59 -11.76 -9.80 2.41
N ALA A 60 -12.38 -9.49 3.55
CA ALA A 60 -12.50 -8.12 4.04
C ALA A 60 -11.12 -7.52 4.39
N ARG A 61 -10.27 -8.28 5.08
CA ARG A 61 -8.89 -7.88 5.40
C ARG A 61 -8.03 -7.74 4.14
N GLN A 62 -8.21 -8.63 3.16
CA GLN A 62 -7.54 -8.56 1.87
C GLN A 62 -7.90 -7.27 1.12
N ASN A 63 -9.20 -6.97 0.98
CA ASN A 63 -9.66 -5.76 0.30
C ASN A 63 -9.13 -4.49 1.00
N ALA A 64 -9.10 -4.48 2.33
CA ALA A 64 -8.53 -3.38 3.10
C ALA A 64 -7.03 -3.20 2.83
N MET A 65 -6.25 -4.30 2.76
CA MET A 65 -4.82 -4.25 2.45
C MET A 65 -4.56 -3.75 1.03
N THR A 66 -5.27 -4.29 0.02
CA THR A 66 -5.15 -3.84 -1.36
C THR A 66 -5.52 -2.36 -1.52
N SER A 67 -6.59 -1.92 -0.84
CA SER A 67 -7.00 -0.52 -0.83
C SER A 67 -5.95 0.39 -0.21
N GLU A 68 -5.29 -0.03 0.87
CA GLU A 68 -4.24 0.76 1.51
C GLU A 68 -3.00 0.87 0.61
N ILE A 69 -2.60 -0.24 -0.04
CA ILE A 69 -1.49 -0.23 -1.00
C ILE A 69 -1.79 0.74 -2.16
N ALA A 70 -2.98 0.67 -2.74
CA ALA A 70 -3.39 1.59 -3.80
C ALA A 70 -3.35 3.06 -3.33
N SER A 71 -3.89 3.35 -2.14
CA SER A 71 -3.86 4.69 -1.57
C SER A 71 -2.44 5.23 -1.35
N ILE A 72 -1.49 4.40 -0.91
CA ILE A 72 -0.09 4.82 -0.73
C ILE A 72 0.58 5.11 -2.08
N LEU A 73 0.30 4.31 -3.11
CA LEU A 73 0.84 4.53 -4.46
C LEU A 73 0.30 5.82 -5.08
N ASP A 74 -0.99 6.11 -4.89
CA ASP A 74 -1.64 7.33 -5.37
C ASP A 74 -1.06 8.57 -4.69
N ASP A 75 -0.87 8.54 -3.37
CA ASP A 75 -0.24 9.64 -2.63
C ASP A 75 1.20 9.88 -3.07
N ALA A 76 1.95 8.81 -3.32
CA ALA A 76 3.32 8.89 -3.80
C ALA A 76 3.40 9.56 -5.18
N GLN A 77 2.49 9.19 -6.08
CA GLN A 77 2.34 9.81 -7.38
C GLN A 77 1.95 11.28 -7.25
N ALA A 78 0.92 11.60 -6.47
CA ALA A 78 0.44 12.98 -6.27
C ALA A 78 1.55 13.89 -5.73
N ARG A 79 2.31 13.43 -4.72
CA ARG A 79 3.45 14.17 -4.18
C ARG A 79 4.55 14.40 -5.21
N SER A 80 4.81 13.44 -6.10
CA SER A 80 5.82 13.62 -7.15
C SER A 80 5.32 14.58 -8.24
N ASP A 81 4.04 14.50 -8.61
CA ASP A 81 3.43 15.37 -9.62
C ASP A 81 3.38 16.83 -9.12
N LEU A 82 3.31 17.04 -7.80
CA LEU A 82 3.35 18.35 -7.15
C LEU A 82 4.77 18.95 -6.97
N GLY A 83 5.86 18.27 -7.40
CA GLY A 83 7.23 18.77 -7.21
C GLY A 83 8.08 18.82 -8.48
N PRO A 84 8.94 19.84 -8.70
CA PRO A 84 8.85 21.25 -8.33
C PRO A 84 8.41 22.09 -9.55
N GLU A 85 7.23 22.69 -9.51
CA GLU A 85 7.02 23.95 -10.22
C GLU A 85 7.66 25.06 -9.36
N THR A 86 8.63 25.78 -9.91
CA THR A 86 9.32 26.96 -9.33
C THR A 86 10.54 26.72 -8.43
N ARG A 87 11.73 26.60 -9.03
CA ARG A 87 12.94 27.35 -8.61
C ARG A 87 13.95 27.45 -9.73
#